data_AF-A0A9E4VD18-F1
#
_entry.id   AF-A0A9E4VD18-F1
#
_cell.length_a   1.000
_cell.length_b   1.000
_cell.length_c   1.000
_cell.angle_alpha   90.00
_cell.angle_beta   90.00
_cell.angle_gamma   90.00
#
_symmetry.space_group_name_H-M   'P 1'
#
loop_
_entity.id
_entity.type
_entity.pdbx_description
1 polymer ?
#
loop_
_entity_poly.entity_id
_entity_poly.type
_entity_poly.pdbx_seq_one_letter_code
_entity_poly.pdbx_strand_id
1 'polypeptide(L)'
;MTVFMVERDLKGITMEQLGAAQKAAIETSQKFTSEGKAVRYIRSTFVPGDERCMCLFESDSQDLVKDVNETAGIPFTGIVEALDLTP
;
A
#
# COMPACT_ATOMS: atom_id res chain seq x y z
N MET A 1 1.11 4.45 15.80
CA MET A 1 1.63 4.07 14.46
C MET A 1 1.33 5.21 13.52
N THR A 2 2.28 5.50 12.63
CA THR A 2 2.20 6.55 11.63
C THR A 2 1.49 6.01 10.39
N VAL A 3 0.75 6.85 9.66
CA VAL A 3 0.19 6.47 8.36
C VAL A 3 1.19 6.82 7.27
N PHE A 4 1.45 5.87 6.39
CA PHE A 4 2.25 6.03 5.20
C PHE A 4 1.39 5.87 3.95
N MET A 5 1.59 6.74 2.98
CA MET A 5 1.00 6.65 1.65
C MET A 5 2.04 6.12 0.68
N VAL A 6 1.67 5.05 -0.03
CA VAL A 6 2.43 4.48 -1.13
C VAL A 6 1.81 4.93 -2.44
N GLU A 7 2.60 5.64 -3.24
CA GLU A 7 2.20 6.17 -4.54
C GLU A 7 2.61 5.21 -5.66
N ARG A 8 1.74 5.04 -6.66
CA ARG A 8 1.97 4.16 -7.80
C ARG A 8 1.46 4.80 -9.09
N ASP A 9 2.25 4.66 -10.15
CA ASP A 9 1.83 4.90 -11.54
C ASP A 9 1.42 3.54 -12.14
N LEU A 10 0.15 3.41 -12.52
CA LEU A 10 -0.50 2.17 -12.95
C LEU A 10 -1.12 2.29 -14.35
N LYS A 11 -0.35 2.84 -15.31
CA LYS A 11 -0.82 3.00 -16.70
C LYS A 11 -1.33 1.70 -17.29
N GLY A 12 -2.54 1.75 -17.84
CA GLY A 12 -3.18 0.60 -18.47
C GLY A 12 -3.52 -0.57 -17.53
N ILE A 13 -3.53 -0.37 -16.21
CA ILE A 13 -3.92 -1.44 -15.28
C ILE A 13 -5.40 -1.81 -15.44
N THR A 14 -5.70 -3.10 -15.41
CA THR A 14 -7.09 -3.58 -15.35
C THR A 14 -7.61 -3.60 -13.91
N MET A 15 -8.93 -3.59 -13.74
CA MET A 15 -9.54 -3.73 -12.41
C MET A 15 -9.19 -5.07 -11.73
N GLU A 16 -8.97 -6.13 -12.52
CA GLU A 16 -8.54 -7.43 -12.00
C GLU A 16 -7.10 -7.35 -11.44
N GLN A 17 -6.18 -6.72 -12.18
CA GLN A 17 -4.81 -6.51 -11.74
C GLN A 17 -4.75 -5.61 -10.51
N LEU A 18 -5.57 -4.55 -10.47
CA LEU A 18 -5.68 -3.68 -9.30
C LEU A 18 -6.16 -4.44 -8.06
N GLY A 19 -7.20 -5.28 -8.22
CA GLY A 19 -7.71 -6.13 -7.15
C GLY A 19 -6.69 -7.17 -6.67
N ALA A 20 -5.95 -7.79 -7.59
CA ALA A 20 -4.88 -8.73 -7.26
C ALA A 20 -3.74 -8.04 -6.48
N ALA A 21 -3.32 -6.84 -6.91
CA ALA A 21 -2.30 -6.05 -6.20
C ALA A 21 -2.77 -5.63 -4.80
N GLN A 22 -4.03 -5.19 -4.66
CA GLN A 22 -4.60 -4.87 -3.35
C GLN A 22 -4.62 -6.09 -2.43
N LYS A 23 -5.05 -7.26 -2.94
CA LYS A 23 -5.07 -8.50 -2.18
C LYS A 23 -3.67 -8.90 -1.71
N ALA A 24 -2.67 -8.85 -2.60
CA ALA A 24 -1.28 -9.17 -2.26
C ALA A 24 -0.73 -8.24 -1.16
N ALA A 25 -1.05 -6.94 -1.21
CA ALA A 25 -0.65 -5.99 -0.16
C ALA A 25 -1.28 -6.32 1.20
N ILE A 26 -2.56 -6.68 1.22
CA ILE A 26 -3.28 -7.07 2.44
C ILE A 26 -2.68 -8.34 3.03
N GLU A 27 -2.54 -9.40 2.23
CA GLU A 27 -2.02 -10.70 2.69
C GLU A 27 -0.59 -10.58 3.21
N THR A 28 0.27 -9.81 2.53
CA THR A 28 1.65 -9.59 2.95
C THR A 28 1.72 -8.79 4.25
N SER A 29 0.88 -7.75 4.41
CA SER A 29 0.79 -6.98 5.66
C SER A 29 0.34 -7.85 6.84
N GLN A 30 -0.66 -8.71 6.61
CA GLN A 30 -1.16 -9.65 7.62
C GLN A 30 -0.10 -10.68 8.03
N LYS A 31 0.65 -11.21 7.05
CA LYS A 31 1.79 -12.10 7.31
C LYS A 31 2.84 -11.40 8.18
N PHE A 32 3.25 -10.19 7.80
CA PHE A 32 4.25 -9.42 8.55
C PHE A 32 3.79 -9.13 9.98
N THR A 33 2.54 -8.71 10.15
CA THR A 33 1.94 -8.51 11.48
C THR A 33 1.96 -9.78 12.31
N SER A 34 1.64 -10.94 11.71
CA SER A 34 1.68 -12.24 12.38
C SER A 34 3.12 -12.66 12.77
N GLU A 35 4.13 -12.17 12.05
CA GLU A 35 5.56 -12.33 12.36
C GLU A 35 6.09 -11.26 13.34
N GLY A 36 5.23 -10.40 13.88
CA GLY A 36 5.58 -9.37 14.84
C GLY A 36 6.08 -8.05 14.23
N LYS A 37 6.00 -7.88 12.91
CA LYS A 37 6.31 -6.62 12.22
C LYS A 37 5.04 -5.77 12.11
N ALA A 38 4.96 -4.67 12.86
CA ALA A 38 3.77 -3.82 12.93
C ALA A 38 3.51 -3.07 11.61
N VAL A 39 2.71 -3.64 10.72
CA VAL A 39 2.28 -3.03 9.45
C VAL A 39 0.89 -3.48 9.05
N ARG A 40 -0.02 -2.53 8.83
CA ARG A 40 -1.42 -2.79 8.50
C ARG A 40 -1.83 -2.06 7.23
N TYR A 41 -2.43 -2.78 6.29
CA TYR A 41 -3.10 -2.16 5.14
C TYR A 41 -4.41 -1.49 5.59
N ILE A 42 -4.62 -0.23 5.23
CA ILE A 42 -5.84 0.52 5.57
C ILE A 42 -6.81 0.51 4.39
N ARG A 43 -6.44 1.19 3.31
CA ARG A 43 -7.29 1.42 2.12
C ARG A 43 -6.46 1.84 0.92
N SER A 44 -7.06 1.76 -0.26
CA SER A 44 -6.51 2.32 -1.50
C SER A 44 -7.49 3.30 -2.13
N THR A 45 -6.95 4.23 -2.90
CA THR A 45 -7.70 5.09 -3.81
C THR A 45 -7.00 5.04 -5.16
N PHE A 46 -7.74 4.57 -6.17
CA PHE A 46 -7.30 4.63 -7.56
C PHE A 46 -8.01 5.78 -8.26
N VAL A 47 -7.24 6.58 -9.02
CA VAL A 47 -7.73 7.72 -9.80
C VAL A 47 -7.60 7.36 -11.28
N PRO A 48 -8.67 6.88 -11.94
CA PRO A 48 -8.59 6.39 -13.31
C PRO A 48 -8.12 7.46 -14.31
N GLY A 49 -8.49 8.73 -14.10
CA GLY A 49 -8.10 9.84 -14.98
C GLY A 49 -6.61 10.16 -14.94
N ASP A 50 -5.93 9.80 -13.85
CA ASP A 50 -4.49 10.03 -13.66
C ASP A 50 -3.68 8.74 -13.78
N GLU A 51 -4.36 7.59 -13.90
CA GLU A 51 -3.76 6.25 -13.83
C GLU A 51 -2.89 6.04 -12.57
N ARG A 52 -3.26 6.68 -11.46
CA ARG A 52 -2.50 6.64 -10.20
C ARG A 52 -3.25 5.91 -9.08
N CYS A 53 -2.50 5.22 -8.23
CA CYS A 53 -3.04 4.59 -7.03
C CYS A 53 -2.27 5.01 -5.78
N MET A 54 -3.01 5.45 -4.76
CA MET A 54 -2.50 5.71 -3.43
C MET A 54 -2.99 4.61 -2.50
N CYS A 55 -2.08 3.86 -1.86
CA CYS A 55 -2.44 2.94 -0.78
C CYS A 55 -1.94 3.46 0.57
N LEU A 56 -2.81 3.44 1.56
CA LEU A 56 -2.48 3.84 2.93
C LEU A 56 -2.17 2.61 3.77
N PHE A 57 -1.06 2.69 4.51
CA PHE A 57 -0.61 1.71 5.47
C PHE A 57 -0.39 2.38 6.81
N GLU A 58 -0.66 1.68 7.90
CA GLU A 58 -0.29 2.08 9.24
C GLU A 58 0.92 1.25 9.67
N SER A 59 1.99 1.89 10.11
CA SER A 59 3.20 1.20 10.60
C SER A 59 4.01 2.09 11.54
N ASP A 60 4.95 1.49 12.27
CA ASP A 60 5.95 2.23 13.04
C ASP A 60 7.19 2.59 12.20
N SER A 61 7.29 2.11 10.95
CA SER A 61 8.43 2.39 10.07
C SER A 61 8.06 2.45 8.59
N GLN A 62 8.60 3.44 7.88
CA GLN A 62 8.52 3.53 6.43
C GLN A 62 9.19 2.33 5.75
N ASP A 63 10.27 1.81 6.32
CA ASP A 63 10.99 0.65 5.78
C ASP A 63 10.14 -0.61 5.83
N LEU A 64 9.32 -0.80 6.87
CA LEU A 64 8.38 -1.93 6.90
C LEU A 64 7.32 -1.85 5.82
N VAL A 65 6.83 -0.65 5.53
CA VAL A 65 5.89 -0.42 4.42
C VAL A 65 6.57 -0.71 3.09
N LYS A 66 7.84 -0.30 2.93
CA LYS A 66 8.65 -0.64 1.76
C LYS A 66 8.79 -2.15 1.58
N ASP A 67 9.21 -2.86 2.63
CA ASP A 67 9.41 -4.31 2.62
C ASP A 67 8.12 -5.06 2.26
N VAL A 68 6.96 -4.60 2.73
CA VAL A 68 5.65 -5.17 2.34
C VAL A 68 5.43 -5.06 0.84
N ASN A 69 5.69 -3.89 0.24
CA ASN A 69 5.44 -3.68 -1.18
C ASN A 69 6.44 -4.47 -2.05
N GLU A 70 7.71 -4.53 -1.64
CA GLU A 70 8.74 -5.33 -2.32
C GLU A 70 8.43 -6.84 -2.22
N THR A 71 8.04 -7.32 -1.04
CA THR A 71 7.69 -8.73 -0.82
C THR A 71 6.42 -9.12 -1.57
N ALA A 72 5.44 -8.22 -1.66
CA ALA A 72 4.22 -8.43 -2.42
C ALA A 72 4.43 -8.32 -3.94
N GLY A 73 5.62 -7.90 -4.40
CA GLY A 73 5.93 -7.71 -5.82
C GLY A 73 5.17 -6.54 -6.47
N ILE A 74 4.79 -5.54 -5.68
CA ILE A 74 3.97 -4.41 -6.15
C ILE A 74 4.89 -3.21 -6.42
N PRO A 75 4.96 -2.70 -7.65
CA PRO A 75 5.76 -1.52 -7.96
C PRO A 75 5.18 -0.26 -7.29
N PHE A 76 6.06 0.66 -6.91
CA PHE A 76 5.70 1.95 -6.33
C PHE A 76 6.70 3.03 -6.74
N THR A 77 6.25 4.28 -6.76
CA THR A 77 7.07 5.45 -7.11
C THR A 77 7.56 6.20 -5.88
N GLY A 78 6.89 6.03 -4.74
CA GLY A 78 7.25 6.69 -3.50
C GLY A 78 6.50 6.15 -2.29
N ILE A 79 7.07 6.40 -1.12
CA ILE A 79 6.44 6.16 0.18
C ILE A 79 6.68 7.41 1.02
N VAL A 80 5.61 8.02 1.49
CA VAL A 80 5.63 9.26 2.28
C VAL A 80 4.76 9.10 3.51
N GLU A 81 5.09 9.80 4.59
CA GLU A 81 4.16 9.97 5.71
C GLU A 81 2.92 10.74 5.26
N ALA A 82 1.76 10.35 5.76
CA ALA A 82 0.47 10.93 5.40
C ALA A 82 -0.44 11.09 6.63
N LEU A 83 -1.37 12.04 6.55
CA LEU A 83 -2.42 12.21 7.55
C LEU A 83 -3.72 11.62 6.98
N ASP A 84 -4.18 10.50 7.55
CA ASP A 84 -5.47 9.90 7.18
C ASP A 84 -6.62 10.59 7.92
N LEU A 85 -7.16 11.65 7.31
CA LEU A 85 -8.25 12.42 7.90
C LEU A 85 -9.60 11.71 7.65
N THR A 86 -10.01 10.86 8.57
CA THR A 86 -11.37 10.27 8.59
C THR A 86 -12.36 11.24 9.26
N PRO A 87 -13.60 11.40 8.75
CA PRO A 87 -14.62 12.27 9.34
C PRO A 87 -14.95 11.98 10.82
#